data_AF-A0A0L6UFZ1-F1
#
_entry.id   AF-A0A0L6UFZ1-F1
#
_cell.length_a   1.000
_cell.length_b   1.000
_cell.length_c   1.000
_cell.angle_alpha   90.00
_cell.angle_beta   90.00
_cell.angle_gamma   90.00
#
_symmetry.space_group_name_H-M   'P 1'
#
loop_
_entity.id
_entity.type
_entity.pdbx_description
1 polymer ?
#
loop_
_entity_poly.entity_id
_entity_poly.type
_entity_poly.pdbx_seq_one_letter_code
_entity_poly.pdbx_strand_id
1 'polypeptide(L)'
;MGLLNSENISWKRYQRSGDTAKWAQPLNQRVLNKSDPDVTPPTAEFITSFNGYCLDPERKGKAQQALRTFKQSGNVESYTQQFNVHAYNSAWSDNILVSLYRGRLKENIQLAIMSC
;
A
#
# COMPACT_ATOMS: atom_id res chain seq x y z
N MET A 1 8.23 8.06 28.40
CA MET A 1 7.35 8.33 27.25
C MET A 1 8.20 9.00 26.18
N GLY A 2 8.50 8.30 25.09
CA GLY A 2 9.24 8.85 23.94
C GLY A 2 8.39 8.67 22.69
N LEU A 3 8.05 9.78 22.03
CA LEU A 3 7.25 9.82 20.81
C LEU A 3 8.01 9.11 19.69
N LEU A 4 7.54 7.92 19.29
CA LEU A 4 8.00 7.25 18.09
C LEU A 4 7.42 8.01 16.88
N ASN A 5 8.27 8.78 16.19
CA ASN A 5 7.91 9.47 14.96
C ASN A 5 7.22 8.53 13.97
N SER A 6 6.10 8.99 13.41
CA SER A 6 5.24 8.26 12.45
C SER A 6 6.00 7.75 11.23
N GLU A 7 7.06 8.46 10.83
CA GLU A 7 7.97 8.05 9.75
C GLU A 7 8.69 6.74 10.09
N ASN A 8 9.17 6.56 11.32
CA ASN A 8 9.88 5.35 11.77
C ASN A 8 8.98 4.10 11.82
N ILE A 9 7.67 4.29 12.01
CA ILE A 9 6.66 3.22 12.03
C ILE A 9 6.29 2.80 10.60
N SER A 10 6.27 3.75 9.66
CA SER A 10 6.01 3.52 8.23
C SER A 10 7.11 2.66 7.60
N TRP A 11 8.38 3.01 7.81
CA TRP A 11 9.53 2.28 7.27
C TRP A 11 9.64 0.85 7.83
N LYS A 12 9.41 0.67 9.14
CA LYS A 12 9.45 -0.67 9.77
C LYS A 12 8.32 -1.61 9.31
N ARG A 13 7.18 -1.10 8.85
CA ARG A 13 6.10 -1.94 8.27
C ARG A 13 6.39 -2.36 6.85
N TYR A 14 7.01 -1.49 6.05
CA TYR A 14 7.34 -1.79 4.64
C TYR A 14 8.39 -2.91 4.52
N GLN A 15 9.31 -3.00 5.48
CA GLN A 15 10.37 -4.03 5.51
C GLN A 15 9.86 -5.44 5.89
N ARG A 16 8.64 -5.57 6.44
CA ARG A 16 8.07 -6.85 6.91
C ARG A 16 7.23 -7.60 5.87
N SER A 17 7.05 -7.00 4.68
CA SER A 17 6.52 -7.66 3.51
C SER A 17 7.65 -8.50 2.88
N GLY A 18 7.55 -9.84 2.95
CA GLY A 18 8.58 -10.75 2.43
C GLY A 18 8.90 -10.55 0.94
N ASP A 19 7.94 -10.03 0.18
CA ASP A 19 8.12 -9.70 -1.24
C ASP A 19 8.89 -8.40 -1.43
N THR A 20 8.70 -7.42 -0.53
CA THR A 20 9.35 -6.11 -0.61
C THR A 20 10.85 -6.20 -0.32
N ALA A 21 11.24 -7.00 0.67
CA ALA A 21 12.65 -7.21 1.01
C ALA A 21 13.42 -7.92 -0.12
N LYS A 22 12.77 -8.86 -0.83
CA LYS A 22 13.37 -9.62 -1.94
C LYS A 22 13.74 -8.76 -3.14
N TRP A 23 12.84 -7.86 -3.59
CA TRP A 23 13.14 -7.02 -4.76
C TRP A 23 14.03 -5.81 -4.41
N ALA A 24 13.94 -5.30 -3.19
CA ALA A 24 14.72 -4.14 -2.76
C ALA A 24 16.19 -4.50 -2.45
N GLN A 25 16.50 -5.76 -2.16
CA GLN A 25 17.86 -6.19 -1.78
C GLN A 25 18.95 -5.85 -2.82
N PRO A 26 18.79 -6.19 -4.11
CA PRO A 26 19.81 -5.87 -5.12
C PRO A 26 20.02 -4.36 -5.30
N LEU A 27 18.94 -3.57 -5.16
CA LEU A 27 18.99 -2.10 -5.29
C LEU A 27 19.65 -1.47 -4.07
N ASN A 28 19.33 -1.92 -2.86
CA ASN A 28 19.97 -1.49 -1.62
C ASN A 28 21.48 -1.81 -1.64
N GLN A 29 21.88 -2.97 -2.16
CA GLN A 29 23.30 -3.31 -2.33
C GLN A 29 24.00 -2.37 -3.33
N ARG A 30 23.37 -1.98 -4.45
CA ARG A 30 23.94 -1.03 -5.41
C ARG A 30 24.13 0.37 -4.82
N VAL A 31 23.18 0.83 -4.01
CA VAL A 31 23.27 2.12 -3.30
C VAL A 31 24.40 2.11 -2.28
N LEU A 32 24.57 1.00 -1.55
CA LEU A 32 25.62 0.86 -0.54
C LEU A 32 27.03 0.66 -1.14
N ASN A 33 27.14 0.05 -2.32
CA ASN A 33 28.42 -0.29 -2.93
C ASN A 33 28.99 0.82 -3.85
N LYS A 34 28.17 1.76 -4.32
CA LYS A 34 28.63 2.91 -5.13
C LYS A 34 29.08 4.04 -4.21
N SER A 35 30.38 4.07 -3.91
CA SER A 35 31.06 5.18 -3.19
C SER A 35 31.79 6.14 -4.16
N ASP A 36 31.38 6.18 -5.43
CA ASP A 36 32.09 6.90 -6.49
C ASP A 36 31.40 8.25 -6.77
N PRO A 37 32.09 9.40 -6.62
CA PRO A 37 31.46 10.73 -6.67
C PRO A 37 31.07 11.21 -8.09
N ASP A 38 31.46 10.50 -9.16
CA ASP A 38 31.24 10.93 -10.56
C ASP A 38 30.07 10.20 -11.27
N VAL A 39 29.35 9.34 -10.55
CA VAL A 39 28.16 8.62 -11.06
C VAL A 39 26.91 9.26 -10.47
N THR A 40 25.89 9.49 -11.31
CA THR A 40 24.53 9.91 -10.90
C THR A 40 24.18 9.33 -9.53
N PRO A 41 23.76 10.16 -8.55
CA PRO A 41 23.66 9.71 -7.17
C PRO A 41 22.82 8.43 -7.11
N PRO A 42 23.33 7.34 -6.52
CA PRO A 42 22.66 6.04 -6.47
C PRO A 42 21.22 6.11 -5.96
N THR A 43 20.94 7.16 -5.18
CA THR A 43 19.62 7.54 -4.67
C THR A 43 18.61 7.88 -5.77
N ALA A 44 18.99 8.55 -6.86
CA ALA A 44 18.06 8.91 -7.94
C ALA A 44 17.59 7.69 -8.75
N GLU A 45 18.51 6.76 -9.05
CA GLU A 45 18.19 5.47 -9.69
C GLU A 45 17.29 4.61 -8.79
N PHE A 46 17.60 4.60 -7.48
CA PHE A 46 16.78 3.92 -6.48
C PHE A 46 15.37 4.50 -6.39
N ILE A 47 15.24 5.82 -6.22
CA ILE A 47 13.94 6.51 -6.16
C ILE A 47 13.13 6.27 -7.44
N THR A 48 13.76 6.33 -8.60
CA THR A 48 13.09 6.10 -9.89
C THR A 48 12.60 4.66 -10.02
N SER A 49 13.44 3.68 -9.65
CA SER A 49 13.07 2.26 -9.69
C SER A 49 11.99 1.93 -8.66
N PHE A 50 12.09 2.50 -7.45
CA PHE A 50 11.09 2.37 -6.39
C PHE A 50 9.74 2.95 -6.82
N ASN A 51 9.76 4.14 -7.41
CA ASN A 51 8.57 4.80 -7.93
C ASN A 51 7.96 4.02 -9.09
N GLY A 52 8.77 3.54 -10.04
CA GLY A 52 8.29 2.72 -11.16
C GLY A 52 7.61 1.43 -10.69
N TYR A 53 8.16 0.76 -9.68
CA TYR A 53 7.57 -0.44 -9.09
C TYR A 53 6.29 -0.15 -8.28
N CYS A 54 6.26 0.96 -7.53
CA CYS A 54 5.10 1.32 -6.72
C CYS A 54 3.95 1.92 -7.54
N LEU A 55 4.26 2.60 -8.65
CA LEU A 55 3.32 3.28 -9.53
C LEU A 55 2.96 2.46 -10.78
N ASP A 56 3.35 1.18 -10.82
CA ASP A 56 3.06 0.28 -11.93
C ASP A 56 1.55 0.29 -12.26
N PRO A 57 1.16 0.72 -13.48
CA PRO A 57 -0.24 0.79 -13.90
C PRO A 57 -0.91 -0.59 -13.91
N GLU A 58 -0.17 -1.68 -14.09
CA GLU A 58 -0.70 -3.04 -14.03
C GLU A 58 -1.12 -3.38 -12.59
N ARG A 59 -0.27 -3.07 -11.61
CA ARG A 59 -0.57 -3.21 -10.17
C ARG A 59 -1.75 -2.34 -9.75
N LYS A 60 -1.83 -1.11 -10.26
CA LYS A 60 -3.02 -0.24 -10.07
C LYS A 60 -4.29 -0.89 -10.62
N GLY A 61 -4.24 -1.39 -11.86
CA GLY A 61 -5.38 -2.07 -12.49
C GLY A 61 -5.86 -3.28 -11.69
N LYS A 62 -4.93 -4.13 -11.24
CA LYS A 62 -5.21 -5.29 -10.39
C LYS A 62 -5.85 -4.89 -9.05
N ALA A 63 -5.33 -3.85 -8.40
CA ALA A 63 -5.89 -3.34 -7.15
C ALA A 63 -7.33 -2.83 -7.31
N GLN A 64 -7.59 -2.06 -8.38
CA GLN A 64 -8.93 -1.58 -8.69
C GLN A 64 -9.90 -2.73 -9.00
N GLN A 65 -9.44 -3.74 -9.75
CA GLN A 65 -10.26 -4.91 -10.06
C GLN A 65 -10.60 -5.71 -8.79
N ALA A 66 -9.63 -5.93 -7.91
CA ALA A 66 -9.85 -6.57 -6.62
C ALA A 66 -10.88 -5.80 -5.78
N LEU A 67 -10.75 -4.46 -5.64
CA LEU A 67 -11.73 -3.65 -4.89
C LEU A 67 -13.16 -3.74 -5.44
N ARG A 68 -13.33 -3.89 -6.77
CA ARG A 68 -14.65 -4.00 -7.38
C ARG A 68 -15.34 -5.32 -7.06
N THR A 69 -14.58 -6.42 -7.01
CA THR A 69 -15.08 -7.77 -6.72
C THR A 69 -15.12 -8.07 -5.22
N PHE A 70 -14.41 -7.28 -4.41
CA PHE A 70 -14.31 -7.47 -2.98
C PHE A 70 -15.65 -7.19 -2.27
N LYS A 71 -16.17 -8.19 -1.56
CA LYS A 71 -17.36 -8.10 -0.71
C LYS A 71 -16.99 -8.62 0.67
N GLN A 72 -17.59 -8.07 1.72
CA GLN A 72 -17.31 -8.53 3.08
C GLN A 72 -17.61 -10.03 3.26
N SER A 73 -16.54 -10.83 3.40
CA SER A 73 -16.58 -12.21 3.85
C SER A 73 -15.98 -12.28 5.26
N GLY A 74 -16.76 -12.79 6.22
CA GLY A 74 -16.35 -12.83 7.63
C GLY A 74 -16.63 -11.55 8.43
N ASN A 75 -15.73 -11.21 9.37
CA ASN A 75 -15.86 -10.08 10.28
C ASN A 75 -15.40 -8.75 9.64
N VAL A 76 -15.79 -7.63 10.25
CA VAL A 76 -15.51 -6.29 9.71
C VAL A 76 -14.02 -5.94 9.75
N GLU A 77 -13.29 -6.40 10.77
CA GLU A 77 -11.87 -6.09 10.94
C GLU A 77 -11.02 -6.68 9.81
N SER A 78 -11.17 -7.97 9.54
CA SER A 78 -10.49 -8.68 8.45
C SER A 78 -10.84 -8.06 7.10
N TYR A 79 -12.12 -7.74 6.90
CA TYR A 79 -12.59 -7.02 5.72
C TYR A 79 -11.90 -5.66 5.56
N THR A 80 -11.81 -4.88 6.63
CA THR A 80 -11.16 -3.56 6.62
C THR A 80 -9.68 -3.67 6.28
N GLN A 81 -8.98 -4.63 6.88
CA GLN A 81 -7.56 -4.86 6.63
C GLN A 81 -7.30 -5.22 5.16
N GLN A 82 -8.07 -6.16 4.59
CA GLN A 82 -7.93 -6.57 3.20
C GLN A 82 -8.31 -5.44 2.23
N PHE A 83 -9.38 -4.69 2.51
CA PHE A 83 -9.78 -3.54 1.71
C PHE A 83 -8.65 -2.49 1.65
N ASN A 84 -8.02 -2.18 2.80
CA ASN A 84 -6.96 -1.18 2.89
C ASN A 84 -5.70 -1.54 2.09
N VAL A 85 -5.35 -2.83 2.00
CA VAL A 85 -4.23 -3.31 1.17
C VAL A 85 -4.44 -2.95 -0.31
N HIS A 86 -5.67 -3.09 -0.80
CA HIS A 86 -5.99 -2.76 -2.19
C HIS A 86 -6.27 -1.26 -2.40
N ALA A 87 -6.86 -0.59 -1.41
CA ALA A 87 -7.13 0.85 -1.46
C ALA A 87 -5.87 1.68 -1.73
N TYR A 88 -4.78 1.40 -1.00
CA TYR A 88 -3.49 2.09 -1.16
C TYR A 88 -2.94 1.98 -2.59
N ASN A 89 -3.05 0.79 -3.20
CA ASN A 89 -2.52 0.52 -4.53
C ASN A 89 -3.43 0.99 -5.67
N SER A 90 -4.66 1.40 -5.39
CA SER A 90 -5.67 1.72 -6.40
C SER A 90 -5.55 3.12 -7.00
N ALA A 91 -4.90 4.05 -6.28
CA ALA A 91 -4.86 5.49 -6.56
C ALA A 91 -6.27 6.11 -6.74
N TRP A 92 -7.32 5.53 -6.15
CA TRP A 92 -8.64 6.14 -6.08
C TRP A 92 -8.72 7.15 -4.93
N SER A 93 -9.57 8.16 -5.11
CA SER A 93 -9.84 9.16 -4.09
C SER A 93 -10.69 8.60 -2.94
N ASP A 94 -10.55 9.19 -1.76
CA ASP A 94 -11.21 8.72 -0.54
C ASP A 94 -12.73 8.63 -0.68
N ASN A 95 -13.37 9.57 -1.39
CA ASN A 95 -14.81 9.53 -1.63
C ASN A 95 -15.26 8.26 -2.40
N ILE A 96 -14.47 7.80 -3.38
CA ILE A 96 -14.72 6.57 -4.14
C ILE A 96 -14.51 5.36 -3.22
N LEU A 97 -13.42 5.36 -2.46
CA LEU A 97 -13.07 4.26 -1.55
C LEU A 97 -14.12 4.09 -0.45
N VAL A 98 -14.56 5.18 0.19
CA VAL A 98 -15.60 5.18 1.21
C VAL A 98 -16.93 4.66 0.66
N SER A 99 -17.31 5.10 -0.54
CA SER A 99 -18.55 4.64 -1.20
C SER A 99 -18.51 3.14 -1.47
N LEU A 100 -17.38 2.64 -1.99
CA LEU A 100 -17.19 1.22 -2.24
C LEU A 100 -17.14 0.40 -0.95
N TYR A 101 -16.41 0.85 0.06
CA TYR A 101 -16.32 0.18 1.34
C TYR A 101 -17.72 0.00 1.95
N ARG A 102 -18.50 1.08 2.03
CA ARG A 102 -19.88 1.03 2.55
C ARG A 102 -20.77 0.12 1.71
N GLY A 103 -20.75 0.26 0.39
CA GLY A 103 -21.60 -0.53 -0.52
C GLY A 103 -21.27 -2.03 -0.57
N ARG A 104 -20.12 -2.45 -0.04
CA ARG A 104 -19.65 -3.84 -0.04
C ARG A 104 -19.69 -4.52 1.33
N LEU A 105 -20.07 -3.80 2.38
CA LEU A 105 -20.39 -4.36 3.69
C LEU A 105 -21.64 -5.25 3.62
N LYS A 106 -21.80 -6.13 4.63
CA LYS A 106 -23.05 -6.89 4.80
C LYS A 106 -24.20 -5.95 5.17
N GLU A 107 -25.40 -6.28 4.69
CA GLU A 107 -26.60 -5.45 4.80
C GLU A 107 -26.96 -5.10 6.24
N ASN A 108 -26.83 -6.04 7.18
CA ASN A 108 -27.07 -5.78 8.60
C ASN A 108 -26.11 -4.73 9.19
N ILE A 109 -24.91 -4.60 8.65
CA ILE A 109 -23.91 -3.60 9.06
C ILE A 109 -24.17 -2.28 8.35
N GLN A 110 -24.53 -2.32 7.07
CA GLN A 110 -24.94 -1.13 6.31
C GLN A 110 -26.13 -0.43 7.00
N LEU A 111 -27.14 -1.21 7.39
CA LEU A 111 -28.31 -0.70 8.10
C LEU A 111 -27.93 -0.05 9.44
N ALA A 112 -27.05 -0.69 10.22
CA ALA A 112 -26.58 -0.14 11.49
C ALA A 112 -25.83 1.19 11.35
N ILE A 113 -25.09 1.38 10.24
CA ILE A 113 -24.37 2.62 9.94
C ILE A 113 -25.35 3.71 9.45
N MET A 114 -26.37 3.35 8.68
CA MET A 114 -27.37 4.30 8.16
C MET A 114 -28.41 4.72 9.19
N SER A 115 -28.61 3.93 10.24
CA SER A 115 -29.54 4.21 11.33
C SER A 115 -28.98 5.10 12.44
N CYS A 116 -27.75 5.59 12.29
CA CYS A 116 -27.04 6.41 13.26
C CYS A 116 -26.84 7.83 12.73
#